data_AF-A0A671TM92-F1
#
_entry.id   AF-A0A671TM92-F1
#
_cell.length_a   1.000
_cell.length_b   1.000
_cell.length_c   1.000
_cell.angle_alpha   90.00
_cell.angle_beta   90.00
_cell.angle_gamma   90.00
#
_symmetry.space_group_name_H-M   'P 1'
#
loop_
_entity.id
_entity.type
_entity.pdbx_description
1 polymer ?
#
loop_
_entity_poly.entity_id
_entity_poly.type
_entity_poly.pdbx_seq_one_letter_code
_entity_poly.pdbx_strand_id
1 'polypeptide(L)'
;MARLKLCDSELCWRCERSRGTLLHMLYECEKTQNLWENIILFINKVFGMDLSQSPALCILGIVTEGVELSLQQTLWCRLALTTGLSVPHSLLTYDLGLLTVFWA
;
A
#
# COMPACT_ATOMS: atom_id res chain seq x y z
N MET A 1 -15.35 0.54 -27.28
CA MET A 1 -14.59 0.47 -26.01
C MET A 1 -15.16 1.52 -25.06
N ALA A 2 -15.70 1.10 -23.92
CA ALA A 2 -16.22 2.04 -22.92
C ALA A 2 -15.03 2.74 -22.23
N ARG A 3 -14.99 4.08 -22.28
CA ARG A 3 -14.02 4.88 -21.52
C ARG A 3 -14.60 5.09 -20.14
N LEU A 4 -14.05 4.42 -19.13
CA LEU A 4 -14.29 4.78 -17.73
C LEU A 4 -13.77 6.23 -17.56
N LYS A 5 -14.66 7.20 -17.33
CA LYS A 5 -14.29 8.58 -16.98
C LYS A 5 -13.68 8.60 -15.58
N LEU A 6 -12.43 8.15 -15.45
CA LEU A 6 -11.75 8.07 -14.15
C LEU A 6 -10.80 9.26 -13.88
N CYS A 7 -10.42 10.04 -14.90
CA CYS A 7 -9.76 11.34 -14.70
C CYS A 7 -9.69 12.06 -16.06
N ASP A 8 -9.90 13.39 -16.10
CA ASP A 8 -9.72 14.19 -17.32
C ASP A 8 -8.22 14.44 -17.64
N SER A 9 -7.31 13.92 -16.82
CA SER A 9 -5.87 14.05 -16.96
C SER A 9 -5.21 12.69 -17.22
N GLU A 10 -4.29 12.66 -18.20
CA GLU A 10 -3.43 11.51 -18.48
C GLU A 10 -2.27 11.39 -17.47
N LEU A 11 -2.17 12.31 -16.51
CA LEU A 11 -1.12 12.35 -15.50
C LEU A 11 -1.49 11.54 -14.25
N CYS A 12 -0.46 11.12 -13.52
CA CYS A 12 -0.58 10.46 -12.24
C CYS A 12 -1.28 11.38 -11.21
N TRP A 13 -2.41 10.94 -10.66
CA TRP A 13 -3.14 11.64 -9.59
C TRP A 13 -2.39 11.83 -8.27
N ARG A 14 -1.21 11.21 -8.10
CA ARG A 14 -0.35 11.38 -6.91
C ARG A 14 0.77 12.37 -7.17
N CYS A 15 1.58 12.14 -8.20
CA CYS A 15 2.78 12.95 -8.45
C CYS A 15 2.56 14.07 -9.46
N GLU A 16 1.51 14.01 -10.28
CA GLU A 16 1.17 14.98 -11.34
C GLU A 16 2.30 15.24 -12.37
N ARG A 17 3.35 14.40 -12.39
CA ARG A 17 4.56 14.58 -13.21
C ARG A 17 4.69 13.59 -14.36
N SER A 18 4.22 12.36 -14.19
CA SER A 18 4.35 11.27 -15.16
C SER A 18 2.98 10.77 -15.62
N ARG A 19 2.93 10.07 -16.77
CA ARG A 19 1.69 9.44 -17.25
C ARG A 19 1.14 8.48 -16.20
N GLY A 20 -0.14 8.64 -15.89
CA GLY A 20 -0.85 7.85 -14.89
C GLY A 20 -1.25 6.47 -15.40
N THR A 21 -0.29 5.58 -15.65
CA THR A 21 -0.62 4.16 -15.83
C THR A 21 -1.05 3.56 -14.49
N LEU A 22 -1.86 2.49 -14.52
CA LEU A 22 -2.31 1.82 -13.30
C LEU A 22 -1.12 1.34 -12.44
N LEU A 23 -0.09 0.80 -13.07
CA LEU A 23 1.14 0.36 -12.39
C LEU A 23 1.92 1.55 -11.80
N HIS A 24 2.04 2.66 -12.54
CA HIS A 24 2.70 3.85 -12.01
C HIS A 24 1.95 4.40 -10.81
N MET A 25 0.63 4.58 -10.93
CA MET A 25 -0.20 5.16 -9.88
C MET A 25 -0.20 4.32 -8.59
N LEU A 26 -0.23 2.99 -8.71
CA LEU A 26 -0.37 2.06 -7.59
C LEU A 26 0.96 1.52 -7.05
N TYR A 27 2.06 1.67 -7.79
CA TYR A 27 3.36 1.18 -7.36
C TYR A 27 4.51 2.10 -7.73
N GLU A 28 4.83 2.31 -9.01
CA GLU A 28 6.12 2.93 -9.42
C GLU A 28 6.24 4.42 -9.08
N CYS A 29 5.12 5.11 -8.85
CA CYS A 29 5.13 6.51 -8.44
C CYS A 29 5.91 6.67 -7.13
N GLU A 30 6.86 7.62 -7.11
CA GLU A 30 7.69 7.94 -5.93
C GLU A 30 6.87 8.12 -4.65
N LYS A 31 5.77 8.87 -4.69
CA LYS A 31 4.88 9.05 -3.53
C LYS A 31 4.23 7.74 -3.07
N THR A 32 4.01 6.81 -3.99
CA THR A 32 3.43 5.49 -3.71
C THR A 32 4.50 4.53 -3.19
N GLN A 33 5.72 4.55 -3.74
CA GLN A 33 6.86 3.81 -3.21
C GLN A 33 7.11 4.16 -1.74
N ASN A 34 7.21 5.45 -1.41
CA ASN A 34 7.44 5.90 -0.02
C ASN A 34 6.33 5.43 0.93
N LEU A 35 5.07 5.38 0.46
CA LEU A 35 3.96 4.84 1.25
C LEU A 35 4.16 3.34 1.51
N TRP A 36 4.50 2.59 0.47
CA TRP A 36 4.72 1.15 0.58
C TRP A 36 5.89 0.79 1.47
N GLU A 37 7.01 1.50 1.37
CA GLU A 37 8.15 1.33 2.26
C GLU A 37 7.73 1.45 3.73
N ASN A 38 6.97 2.48 4.08
CA ASN A 38 6.49 2.68 5.45
C ASN A 38 5.57 1.53 5.92
N ILE A 39 4.67 1.06 5.06
CA ILE A 39 3.75 -0.05 5.38
C ILE A 39 4.54 -1.35 5.58
N ILE A 40 5.48 -1.66 4.68
CA ILE A 40 6.30 -2.87 4.77
C ILE A 40 7.20 -2.84 6.00
N LEU A 41 7.86 -1.72 6.28
CA LEU A 41 8.64 -1.54 7.51
C LEU A 41 7.79 -1.75 8.77
N PHE A 42 6.55 -1.23 8.77
CA PHE A 42 5.62 -1.44 9.87
C PHE A 42 5.26 -2.92 10.05
N ILE A 43 4.88 -3.61 8.97
CA ILE A 43 4.54 -5.04 8.98
C ILE A 43 5.73 -5.88 9.48
N ASN A 44 6.92 -5.62 8.94
CA ASN A 44 8.16 -6.29 9.34
C ASN A 44 8.46 -6.10 10.83
N LYS A 45 8.29 -4.88 11.35
CA LYS A 45 8.48 -4.57 12.77
C LYS A 45 7.46 -5.28 13.67
N VAL A 46 6.19 -5.32 13.28
CA VAL A 46 5.11 -5.92 14.09
C VAL A 46 5.25 -7.43 14.15
N PHE A 47 5.60 -8.08 13.04
CA PHE A 47 5.64 -9.54 12.96
C PHE A 47 7.05 -10.14 13.06
N GLY A 48 8.10 -9.32 13.13
CA GLY A 48 9.49 -9.79 13.15
C GLY A 48 9.89 -10.46 11.84
N MET A 49 9.44 -9.90 10.71
CA MET A 49 9.62 -10.47 9.37
C MET A 49 10.58 -9.61 8.54
N ASP A 50 11.01 -10.16 7.41
CA ASP A 50 11.82 -9.44 6.41
C ASP A 50 11.15 -9.53 5.03
N LEU A 51 9.98 -8.90 4.91
CA LEU A 51 9.30 -8.75 3.63
C LEU A 51 10.01 -7.70 2.78
N SER A 52 10.25 -8.06 1.52
CA SER A 52 10.67 -7.12 0.49
C SER A 52 9.47 -6.54 -0.23
N GLN A 53 9.58 -5.27 -0.61
CA GLN A 53 8.55 -4.62 -1.40
C GLN A 53 8.49 -5.22 -2.81
N SER A 54 7.30 -5.58 -3.26
CA SER A 54 7.07 -6.03 -4.63
C SER A 54 5.69 -5.57 -5.12
N PRO A 55 5.47 -5.41 -6.44
CA PRO A 55 4.15 -5.06 -6.95
C PRO A 55 3.09 -6.10 -6.57
N ALA A 56 3.46 -7.39 -6.52
CA ALA A 56 2.55 -8.47 -6.12
C ALA A 56 2.15 -8.34 -4.64
N LEU A 57 3.09 -8.00 -3.76
CA LEU A 57 2.79 -7.77 -2.35
C LEU A 57 1.96 -6.50 -2.15
N CYS A 58 2.41 -5.38 -2.72
CA CYS A 58 1.81 -4.08 -2.55
C CYS A 58 0.42 -3.97 -3.19
N ILE A 59 0.28 -4.35 -4.46
CA ILE A 59 -0.97 -4.19 -5.20
C ILE A 59 -1.94 -5.34 -4.89
N LEU A 60 -1.45 -6.58 -4.80
CA LEU A 60 -2.30 -7.77 -4.73
C LEU A 60 -2.36 -8.41 -3.34
N GLY A 61 -1.53 -7.96 -2.39
CA GLY A 61 -1.43 -8.58 -1.06
C GLY A 61 -0.91 -10.01 -1.11
N ILE A 62 -0.15 -10.37 -2.15
CA ILE A 62 0.43 -11.70 -2.31
C ILE A 62 1.82 -11.69 -1.67
N VAL A 63 1.95 -12.39 -0.55
CA VAL A 63 3.25 -12.63 0.10
C VAL A 63 3.99 -13.69 -0.73
N THR A 64 5.19 -13.37 -1.18
CA THR A 64 6.01 -14.26 -2.01
C THR A 64 6.50 -15.48 -1.21
N GLU A 65 6.83 -16.55 -1.93
CA GLU A 65 7.25 -17.84 -1.38
C GLU A 65 8.48 -17.71 -0.46
N GLY A 66 8.47 -18.45 0.64
CA GLY A 66 9.54 -18.46 1.66
C GLY A 66 9.14 -17.88 3.02
N VAL A 67 7.94 -17.31 3.12
CA VAL A 67 7.40 -16.75 4.36
C VAL A 67 6.16 -17.51 4.78
N GLU A 68 6.28 -18.40 5.77
CA GLU A 68 5.12 -19.08 6.36
C GLU A 68 4.42 -18.16 7.35
N LEU A 69 3.34 -17.53 6.89
CA LEU A 69 2.43 -16.77 7.74
C LEU A 69 1.29 -17.65 8.24
N SER A 70 0.95 -17.51 9.51
CA SER A 70 -0.33 -18.03 10.02
C SER A 70 -1.52 -17.37 9.30
N LEU A 71 -2.70 -18.01 9.38
CA LEU A 71 -3.95 -17.46 8.83
C LEU A 71 -4.23 -16.05 9.39
N GLN A 72 -4.00 -15.84 10.69
CA GLN A 72 -4.22 -14.55 11.35
C GLN A 72 -3.27 -13.47 10.83
N GLN A 73 -1.97 -13.79 10.69
CA GLN A 73 -0.98 -12.85 10.15
C GLN A 73 -1.28 -12.52 8.69
N THR A 74 -1.72 -13.51 7.90
CA THR A 74 -2.13 -13.31 6.50
C THR A 74 -3.30 -12.34 6.39
N LEU A 75 -4.34 -12.54 7.21
CA LEU A 75 -5.52 -11.66 7.23
C LEU A 75 -5.14 -10.24 7.68
N TRP A 76 -4.30 -10.12 8.70
CA TRP A 76 -3.80 -8.83 9.18
C TRP A 76 -2.97 -8.09 8.13
N CYS A 77 -2.06 -8.78 7.44
CA CYS A 77 -1.26 -8.17 6.38
C CYS A 77 -2.16 -7.68 5.24
N ARG A 78 -3.16 -8.48 4.81
CA ARG A 78 -4.14 -8.03 3.82
C ARG A 78 -4.92 -6.80 4.29
N LEU A 79 -5.33 -6.77 5.55
CA LEU A 79 -6.04 -5.61 6.11
C LEU A 79 -5.15 -4.37 6.10
N ALA A 80 -3.91 -4.46 6.57
CA ALA A 80 -2.97 -3.34 6.59
C ALA A 80 -2.65 -2.80 5.18
N LEU A 81 -2.51 -3.68 4.19
CA LEU A 81 -2.25 -3.30 2.81
C LEU A 81 -3.49 -2.63 2.17
N THR A 82 -4.69 -3.15 2.43
CA THR A 82 -5.95 -2.58 1.91
C THR A 82 -6.32 -1.26 2.58
N THR A 83 -6.07 -1.10 3.88
CA THR A 83 -6.25 0.19 4.57
C THR A 83 -5.24 1.21 4.07
N GLY A 84 -3.96 0.85 3.94
CA GLY A 84 -2.92 1.71 3.37
C GLY A 84 -3.26 2.24 1.95
N LEU A 85 -3.86 1.40 1.11
CA LEU A 85 -4.37 1.80 -0.21
C LEU A 85 -5.54 2.80 -0.15
N SER A 86 -6.34 2.72 0.91
CA SER A 86 -7.57 3.49 1.09
C SER A 86 -7.35 4.83 1.82
N VAL A 87 -6.17 5.04 2.43
CA VAL A 87 -5.86 6.28 3.18
C VAL A 87 -5.59 7.44 2.20
N PRO A 88 -6.40 8.52 2.23
CA PRO A 88 -6.10 9.75 1.50
C PRO A 88 -4.84 10.42 2.05
N HIS A 89 -4.07 11.09 1.19
CA HIS A 89 -2.80 11.77 1.55
C HIS A 89 -2.90 12.69 2.78
N SER A 90 -4.09 13.22 3.09
CA SER A 90 -4.35 14.07 4.27
C SER A 90 -4.28 13.37 5.62
N LEU A 91 -4.38 12.04 5.66
CA LEU A 91 -4.35 11.26 6.91
C LEU A 91 -3.00 10.55 7.14
N LEU A 92 -2.08 10.55 6.18
CA LEU A 92 -0.76 9.96 6.35
C LEU A 92 0.20 10.82 7.21
N THR A 93 -0.13 12.10 7.42
CA THR A 93 0.66 13.01 8.26
C THR A 93 0.16 13.10 9.70
N TYR A 94 -1.00 12.51 10.01
CA TYR A 94 -1.60 12.53 11.33
C TYR A 94 -1.95 11.09 11.74
N ASP A 95 -1.24 10.61 12.75
CA ASP A 95 -1.59 9.44 13.57
C ASP A 95 -1.37 8.03 13.01
N LEU A 96 -0.09 7.64 13.00
CA LEU A 96 0.30 6.27 13.40
C LEU A 96 -0.09 5.94 14.86
N GLY A 97 -0.59 6.92 15.64
CA GLY A 97 -1.10 6.76 17.01
C GLY A 97 -2.57 6.30 17.11
N LEU A 98 -3.36 6.34 16.04
CA LEU A 98 -4.76 5.90 16.07
C LEU A 98 -4.94 4.40 15.79
N LEU A 99 -3.96 3.76 15.16
CA LEU A 99 -3.98 2.30 14.96
C LEU A 99 -3.80 1.52 16.28
N THR A 100 -3.25 2.15 17.32
CA THR A 100 -3.20 1.59 18.69
C THR A 100 -4.48 1.82 19.49
N VAL A 101 -5.34 2.77 19.11
CA VAL A 101 -6.58 3.08 19.85
C VAL A 101 -7.76 2.23 19.39
N PHE A 102 -7.74 1.73 18.14
CA PHE A 102 -8.77 0.83 17.63
C PHE A 102 -8.55 -0.66 17.99
N TRP A 103 -7.45 -0.99 18.67
CA TRP A 103 -7.11 -2.36 19.09
C TRP A 103 -6.60 -2.42 20.53
N ALA A 104 -7.31 -1.73 21.43
CA ALA A 104 -7.31 -2.00 22.88
C ALA A 104 -8.69 -2.56 23.27
#